data_AF-A0A9N8JCM6-F1
#
_entry.id   AF-A0A9N8JCM6-F1
#
_cell.length_a   1.000
_cell.length_b   1.000
_cell.length_c   1.000
_cell.angle_alpha   90.00
_cell.angle_beta   90.00
_cell.angle_gamma   90.00
#
_symmetry.space_group_name_H-M   'P 1'
#
loop_
_entity.id
_entity.type
_entity.pdbx_description
1 polymer ?
#
loop_
_entity_poly.entity_id
_entity_poly.type
_entity_poly.pdbx_seq_one_letter_code
_entity_poly.pdbx_strand_id
1 'polypeptide(L)' 'MDKLSEQYPGQVEVLAGDLSDLSLGQKAADLAKSKWQRLDSIIVNHGILDPVKRISNVEAEEWRQLFDVNVFSAIALVS' A
#
# COMPACT_ATOMS: atom_id res chain seq x y z
N MET A 1 -4.85 1.62 14.02
CA MET A 1 -4.01 2.69 13.44
C MET A 1 -4.33 4.03 14.09
N ASP A 2 -5.59 4.35 14.35
CA ASP A 2 -6.00 5.61 15.02
C ASP A 2 -5.32 5.83 16.38
N LYS A 3 -5.19 4.76 17.20
CA LYS A 3 -4.45 4.79 18.47
C LYS A 3 -2.99 5.24 18.32
N LEU A 4 -2.35 4.98 17.17
CA LEU A 4 -0.96 5.37 16.94
C LEU A 4 -0.84 6.87 16.66
N SER A 5 -1.80 7.45 15.94
CA SER A 5 -1.88 8.90 15.72
C SER A 5 -2.14 9.64 17.03
N GLU A 6 -3.00 9.09 17.90
CA GLU A 6 -3.24 9.62 19.25
C GLU A 6 -1.98 9.57 20.14
N GLN A 7 -1.22 8.47 20.08
CA GLN A 7 0.01 8.29 20.88
C GLN A 7 1.16 9.20 20.43
N TYR A 8 1.21 9.57 19.15
CA TYR A 8 2.30 10.37 18.58
C TYR A 8 1.77 11.58 17.78
N PRO A 9 1.19 12.60 18.45
CA PRO A 9 0.57 13.74 17.78
C PRO A 9 1.55 14.50 16.89
N GLY A 10 1.13 14.76 15.65
CA GLY A 10 1.93 15.50 14.65
C GLY A 10 3.06 14.70 13.99
N GLN A 11 3.34 13.48 14.47
CA GLN A 11 4.35 12.60 13.90
C GLN A 11 3.73 11.49 13.03
N VAL A 12 2.47 11.14 13.27
CA VAL A 12 1.78 10.05 12.56
C VAL A 12 0.48 10.56 11.94
N GLU A 13 0.36 10.38 10.63
CA GLU A 13 -0.89 10.52 9.86
C GLU A 13 -1.29 9.15 9.31
N VAL A 14 -2.60 8.90 9.22
CA VAL A 14 -3.15 7.62 8.76
C VAL A 14 -3.98 7.85 7.51
N LEU A 15 -3.67 7.10 6.45
CA LEU A 15 -4.46 7.02 5.23
C LEU A 15 -4.90 5.57 5.05
N ALA A 16 -6.20 5.30 5.23
CA ALA A 16 -6.77 4.00 4.96
C ALA A 16 -7.13 3.86 3.47
N GLY A 17 -6.76 2.73 2.86
CA GLY A 17 -7.09 2.44 1.47
C GLY A 17 -6.59 1.06 1.05
N ASP A 18 -7.02 0.63 -0.14
CA ASP A 18 -6.55 -0.59 -0.80
C ASP A 18 -5.39 -0.23 -1.73
N LEU A 19 -4.28 -0.96 -1.65
CA LEU A 19 -3.12 -0.69 -2.49
C LEU A 19 -3.29 -1.14 -3.94
N SER A 20 -4.28 -1.99 -4.25
CA SER A 20 -4.69 -2.24 -5.63
C SER A 20 -5.33 -1.01 -6.29
N ASP A 21 -5.81 -0.02 -5.52
CA ASP A 21 -6.14 1.32 -6.05
C ASP A 21 -4.83 2.10 -6.28
N LEU A 22 -4.42 2.16 -7.55
CA LEU A 22 -3.18 2.80 -7.96
C LEU A 22 -3.16 4.33 -7.69
N SER A 23 -4.30 4.95 -7.37
CA SER A 23 -4.33 6.36 -6.95
C SER A 23 -3.87 6.58 -5.50
N LEU A 24 -3.79 5.52 -4.68
CA LEU A 24 -3.49 5.62 -3.26
C LEU A 24 -2.06 6.13 -2.99
N GLY A 25 -1.09 5.76 -3.84
CA GLY A 25 0.28 6.24 -3.71
C GLY A 25 0.41 7.75 -3.81
N GLN A 26 -0.26 8.35 -4.81
CA GLN A 26 -0.28 9.81 -4.97
C GLN A 26 -0.96 10.49 -3.76
N LYS A 27 -2.09 9.94 -3.28
CA LYS A 27 -2.78 10.45 -2.08
C LYS A 27 -1.87 10.42 -0.85
N ALA A 28 -1.08 9.36 -0.67
CA ALA A 28 -0.13 9.24 0.44
C ALA A 28 1.01 10.27 0.33
N ALA A 29 1.56 10.45 -0.87
CA ALA A 29 2.61 11.45 -1.12
C ALA A 29 2.09 12.88 -0.88
N ASP A 30 0.86 13.19 -1.32
CA ASP A 30 0.24 14.49 -1.12
C ASP A 30 -0.08 14.76 0.36
N LEU A 31 -0.55 13.74 1.09
CA LEU A 31 -0.73 13.83 2.54
C LEU A 31 0.60 14.14 3.24
N ALA A 32 1.67 13.41 2.91
CA ALA A 32 2.99 13.63 3.51
C ALA A 32 3.54 15.03 3.21
N LYS A 33 3.43 15.50 1.96
CA LYS A 33 3.82 16.86 1.56
C LYS A 33 2.99 17.92 2.28
N SER A 34 1.67 17.74 2.41
CA SER A 34 0.83 18.72 3.11
C SER A 34 1.18 18.84 4.59
N LYS A 35 1.51 17.72 5.25
CA LYS A 35 1.79 17.68 6.69
C LYS A 35 3.22 18.07 7.05
N TRP A 36 4.20 17.57 6.29
CA TRP A 36 5.63 17.66 6.63
C TRP A 36 6.49 18.31 5.55
N GLN A 37 5.89 18.81 4.45
CA GLN A 37 6.56 19.52 3.34
C GLN A 37 7.52 18.67 2.50
N ARG A 38 7.78 17.42 2.89
CA ARG A 38 8.69 16.50 2.20
C ARG A 38 8.30 15.04 2.46
N LEU A 39 8.81 14.16 1.61
CA LEU A 39 8.80 12.71 1.78
C LEU A 39 10.21 12.21 1.47
N ASP A 40 10.86 11.61 2.46
CA ASP A 40 12.27 11.22 2.37
C ASP A 40 12.50 9.76 2.02
N SER A 41 11.55 8.91 2.40
CA SER A 41 11.69 7.47 2.28
C SER A 41 10.32 6.83 2.22
N ILE A 42 10.24 5.71 1.51
CA ILE A 42 9.04 4.89 1.39
C ILE A 42 9.42 3.48 1.83
N ILE A 43 8.62 2.90 2.73
CA ILE A 43 8.74 1.51 3.14
C ILE A 43 7.59 0.74 2.49
N VAL A 44 7.93 -0.06 1.49
CA VAL A 44 6.97 -0.93 0.80
C VAL A 44 6.98 -2.29 1.49
N ASN A 45 6.00 -2.51 2.37
CA ASN A 45 5.90 -3.74 3.17
C ASN A 45 4.58 -4.50 2.94
N HIS A 46 3.64 -3.95 2.16
CA HIS A 46 2.35 -4.60 1.95
C HIS A 46 2.50 -5.86 1.11
N GLY A 47 1.63 -6.83 1.37
CA GLY A 47 1.52 -8.02 0.55
C GLY A 47 0.50 -8.98 1.14
N ILE A 48 -0.12 -9.76 0.26
CA ILE A 48 -1.01 -10.85 0.61
C ILE A 48 -0.44 -12.18 0.10
N LEU A 49 -0.63 -13.24 0.87
CA LEU A 49 -0.12 -14.58 0.53
C LEU A 49 -1.18 -15.46 -0.12
N ASP A 50 -2.45 -15.28 0.24
CA ASP A 50 -3.54 -16.08 -0.27
C ASP A 50 -3.97 -15.63 -1.68
N PRO A 51 -4.30 -16.59 -2.58
CA PRO A 51 -4.46 -18.02 -2.29
C PRO A 51 -3.19 -18.86 -2.51
N VAL A 52 -2.88 -19.73 -1.54
CA VAL A 52 -1.83 -20.77 -1.70
C VAL A 52 -2.44 -22.06 -2.23
N LYS A 53 -2.24 -22.35 -3.52
CA LYS A 53 -2.80 -23.53 -4.20
C LYS A 53 -1.76 -24.30 -5.01
N ARG A 54 -2.08 -25.55 -5.33
CA ARG A 54 -1.35 -26.32 -6.36
C ARG A 54 -1.56 -25.64 -7.71
N ILE A 55 -0.55 -25.64 -8.57
CA ILE A 55 -0.60 -25.06 -9.93
C ILE A 55 -1.78 -25.62 -10.74
N SER A 56 -2.15 -26.90 -10.53
CA SER A 56 -3.28 -27.52 -11.21
C SER A 56 -4.67 -27.00 -10.79
N ASN A 57 -4.75 -26.25 -9.68
CA ASN A 57 -6.00 -25.86 -9.03
C ASN A 57 -6.12 -24.33 -8.86
N VAL A 58 -5.20 -23.56 -9.43
CA VAL A 58 -5.19 -22.11 -9.31
C VAL A 58 -5.72 -21.47 -10.59
N GLU A 59 -6.60 -20.49 -10.45
CA GLU A 59 -7.10 -19.74 -11.59
C GLU A 59 -6.13 -18.59 -11.92
N ALA A 60 -5.95 -18.29 -13.21
CA ALA A 60 -5.04 -17.20 -13.63
C ALA A 60 -5.43 -15.84 -13.02
N GLU A 61 -6.72 -15.63 -12.76
CA GLU A 61 -7.22 -14.40 -12.15
C GLU A 61 -6.80 -14.26 -10.69
N GLU A 62 -6.64 -15.36 -9.95
CA GLU A 62 -6.14 -15.33 -8.57
C GLU A 62 -4.69 -14.85 -8.53
N TRP A 63 -3.87 -15.26 -9.51
CA TRP A 63 -2.50 -14.75 -9.63
C TRP A 63 -2.49 -13.29 -10.06
N ARG A 64 -3.37 -12.87 -10.97
CA ARG A 64 -3.46 -11.47 -11.37
C ARG A 64 -3.72 -10.56 -10.17
N GLN A 65 -4.67 -10.93 -9.32
CA GLN A 65 -4.97 -10.20 -8.08
C GLN A 65 -3.76 -10.12 -7.13
N LEU A 66 -3.03 -11.23 -6.97
CA LEU A 66 -1.78 -11.22 -6.20
C LEU A 66 -0.74 -10.26 -6.80
N PHE A 67 -0.60 -10.19 -8.12
CA PHE A 67 0.32 -9.26 -8.78
C PHE A 67 -0.15 -7.80 -8.67
N ASP A 68 -1.45 -7.54 -8.79
CA ASP A 68 -2.02 -6.20 -8.59
C ASP A 68 -1.68 -5.69 -7.18
N VAL A 69 -1.84 -6.52 -6.16
CA VAL A 69 -1.56 -6.15 -4.76
C VAL A 69 -0.07 -6.18 -4.42
N ASN A 70 0.72 -7.16 -4.85
CA ASN A 70 2.08 -7.34 -4.34
C ASN A 70 3.17 -6.72 -5.24
N VAL A 71 2.86 -6.43 -6.51
CA VAL A 71 3.85 -5.98 -7.50
C VAL A 71 3.45 -4.64 -8.12
N PHE A 72 2.30 -4.57 -8.78
CA PHE A 72 1.94 -3.37 -9.55
C PHE A 72 1.63 -2.17 -8.67
N SER A 73 0.96 -2.39 -7.54
CA SER A 73 0.77 -1.35 -6.53
C SER A 73 2.09 -0.80 -5.98
N ALA A 74 3.11 -1.65 -5.76
CA ALA A 74 4.42 -1.25 -5.29
C ALA A 74 5.15 -0.37 -6.32
N ILE A 75 5.02 -0.70 -7.61
CA ILE A 75 5.54 0.11 -8.70
C ILE A 75 4.81 1.45 -8.75
N ALA A 76 3.47 1.45 -8.71
CA ALA A 76 2.66 2.67 -8.75
C ALA A 76 2.93 3.60 -7.56
N LEU A 77 3.26 3.06 -6.38
CA LEU A 77 3.64 3.82 -5.19
C LEU A 77 4.91 4.67 -5.36
N VAL A 78 5.83 4.26 -6.26
CA VAL A 78 7.15 4.90 -6.43
C VAL A 78 7.34 5.51 -7.82
N SER A 79 6.28 5.54 -8.65
CA SER A 79 6.30 6.07 -10.02
C SER A 79 5.90 7.55 -10.08
#